data_AF-A0A2U1XGQ3-F1
#
_entry.id   AF-A0A2U1XGQ3-F1
#
_cell.length_a   1.000
_cell.length_b   1.000
_cell.length_c   1.000
_cell.angle_alpha   90.00
_cell.angle_beta   90.00
_cell.angle_gamma   90.00
#
_symmetry.space_group_name_H-M   'P 1'
#
loop_
_entity.id
_entity.type
_entity.pdbx_description
1 polymer ?
#
loop_
_entity_poly.entity_id
_entity_poly.type
_entity_poly.pdbx_seq_one_letter_code
_entity_poly.pdbx_strand_id
1 'polypeptide(L)'
;MSKCSILRGLLVFVVSREMAEAVQRVFHEQGEWPAVVELRRHVHIADNTSALQAVRAIASWRTLPAEPPARHHEAKDDRAGT
;
A
#
# COMPACT_ATOMS: atom_id res chain seq x y z
N MET A 1 -11.99 -10.75 -5.23
CA MET A 1 -11.87 -11.30 -6.59
C MET A 1 -11.22 -10.24 -7.48
N SER A 2 -9.89 -10.23 -7.58
CA SER A 2 -9.16 -9.29 -8.43
C SER A 2 -9.24 -9.75 -9.88
N LYS A 3 -9.89 -8.97 -10.74
CA LYS A 3 -10.06 -9.26 -12.17
C LYS A 3 -8.78 -8.89 -12.92
N CYS A 4 -8.11 -9.88 -13.52
CA CYS A 4 -7.00 -9.68 -14.45
C CYS A 4 -7.56 -9.70 -15.88
N SER A 5 -7.32 -8.65 -16.67
CA SER A 5 -7.70 -8.60 -18.10
C SER A 5 -6.43 -8.54 -18.95
N ILE A 6 -6.34 -9.41 -19.96
CA ILE A 6 -5.15 -9.55 -20.82
C ILE A 6 -5.40 -8.79 -22.13
N LEU A 7 -4.72 -7.66 -22.33
CA LEU A 7 -4.45 -7.09 -23.65
C LEU A 7 -2.98 -7.42 -23.99
N ARG A 8 -2.73 -7.92 -25.22
CA ARG A 8 -1.41 -8.39 -25.69
C ARG A 8 -0.25 -7.46 -25.27
N GLY A 9 0.73 -8.02 -24.56
CA GLY A 9 2.01 -7.39 -24.26
C GLY A 9 2.07 -6.48 -23.02
N LEU A 10 0.92 -6.14 -22.42
CA LEU A 10 0.84 -5.33 -21.20
C LEU A 10 0.01 -6.07 -20.16
N LEU A 11 0.67 -6.67 -19.17
CA LEU A 11 -0.01 -7.19 -17.98
C LEU A 11 -0.40 -6.00 -17.11
N VAL A 12 -1.66 -5.61 -17.18
CA VAL A 12 -2.26 -4.61 -16.29
C VAL A 12 -2.96 -5.36 -15.16
N PHE A 13 -2.55 -5.10 -13.92
CA PHE A 13 -3.20 -5.62 -12.73
C PHE A 13 -3.63 -4.48 -11.81
N VAL A 14 -4.71 -4.70 -11.07
CA VAL A 14 -5.23 -3.74 -10.10
C VAL A 14 -4.66 -4.07 -8.73
N VAL A 15 -4.03 -3.08 -8.09
CA VAL A 15 -3.48 -3.18 -6.73
C VAL A 15 -4.48 -2.58 -5.76
N SER A 16 -4.95 -3.38 -4.80
CA SER A 16 -5.77 -2.87 -3.69
C SER A 16 -4.91 -2.07 -2.70
N ARG A 17 -5.55 -1.21 -1.90
CA ARG A 17 -4.86 -0.48 -0.83
C ARG A 17 -4.10 -1.42 0.12
N GLU A 18 -4.75 -2.49 0.59
CA GLU A 18 -4.15 -3.49 1.46
C GLU A 18 -2.91 -4.15 0.85
N MET A 19 -2.94 -4.43 -0.46
CA MET A 19 -1.81 -5.02 -1.18
C MET A 19 -0.66 -4.01 -1.30
N ALA A 20 -0.97 -2.75 -1.60
CA ALA A 20 0.02 -1.68 -1.65
C ALA A 20 0.71 -1.50 -0.29
N GLU A 21 -0.07 -1.47 0.80
CA GLU A 21 0.44 -1.34 2.16
C GLU A 21 1.31 -2.53 2.57
N ALA A 22 0.90 -3.76 2.25
CA ALA A 22 1.69 -4.97 2.53
C ALA A 22 3.05 -4.93 1.80
N VAL A 23 3.03 -4.62 0.49
CA VAL A 23 4.25 -4.52 -0.32
C VAL A 23 5.15 -3.38 0.18
N GLN A 24 4.60 -2.22 0.50
CA GLN A 24 5.34 -1.08 1.04
C GLN A 24 6.00 -1.41 2.37
N ARG A 25 5.26 -2.04 3.28
CA ARG A 25 5.78 -2.45 4.59
C ARG A 25 6.99 -3.36 4.44
N VAL A 26 6.85 -4.42 3.65
CA VAL A 26 7.95 -5.38 3.41
C VAL A 26 9.12 -4.70 2.71
N PHE A 27 8.86 -3.79 1.76
CA PHE A 27 9.91 -3.04 1.07
C PHE A 27 10.75 -2.20 2.03
N HIS A 28 10.11 -1.47 2.94
CA HIS A 28 10.80 -0.62 3.91
C HIS A 28 11.47 -1.40 5.04
N GLU A 29 10.90 -2.51 5.48
CA GLU A 29 11.45 -3.31 6.59
C GLU A 29 12.51 -4.33 6.14
N GLN A 30 12.34 -4.94 4.97
CA GLN A 30 13.09 -6.13 4.54
C GLN A 30 13.78 -5.96 3.17
N GLY A 31 13.45 -4.89 2.43
CA GLY A 31 14.05 -4.57 1.14
C GLY A 31 13.32 -5.14 -0.08
N GLU A 32 13.96 -5.02 -1.24
CA GLU A 32 13.28 -5.16 -2.54
C GLU A 32 12.81 -6.60 -2.84
N TRP A 33 13.65 -7.61 -2.63
CA TRP A 33 13.34 -8.99 -3.00
C TRP A 33 12.27 -9.66 -2.12
N PRO A 34 12.24 -9.43 -0.79
CA PRO A 34 11.10 -9.84 0.03
C PRO A 34 9.78 -9.19 -0.43
N ALA A 35 9.81 -7.91 -0.83
CA ALA A 35 8.63 -7.23 -1.35
C ALA A 35 8.16 -7.81 -2.70
N VAL A 36 9.08 -8.29 -3.55
CA VAL A 36 8.74 -9.04 -4.78
C VAL A 36 8.02 -10.34 -4.47
N VAL A 37 8.47 -11.08 -3.44
CA VAL A 37 7.79 -12.30 -2.99
C VAL A 37 6.38 -11.97 -2.48
N GLU A 38 6.25 -10.91 -1.68
CA GLU A 38 4.95 -10.46 -1.17
C GLU A 38 4.00 -10.09 -2.31
N LEU A 39 4.45 -9.31 -3.29
CA LEU A 39 3.66 -8.96 -4.47
C LEU A 39 3.19 -10.22 -5.23
N ARG A 40 4.06 -11.23 -5.38
CA ARG A 40 3.76 -12.48 -6.09
C ARG A 40 2.75 -13.38 -5.38
N ARG A 41 2.46 -13.15 -4.10
CA ARG A 41 1.36 -13.83 -3.40
C ARG A 41 -0.02 -13.37 -3.90
N HIS A 42 -0.08 -12.17 -4.46
CA HIS A 42 -1.32 -11.56 -4.91
C HIS A 42 -1.49 -11.56 -6.43
N VAL A 43 -0.38 -11.44 -7.17
CA VAL A 43 -0.38 -11.34 -8.63
C VAL A 43 0.67 -12.25 -9.27
N HIS A 44 0.31 -12.89 -10.36
CA HIS A 44 1.23 -13.74 -11.11
C HIS A 44 2.09 -12.91 -12.06
N ILE A 45 3.33 -12.60 -11.65
CA ILE A 45 4.33 -11.92 -12.48
C ILE A 45 5.54 -12.84 -12.66
N ALA A 46 5.71 -13.40 -13.86
CA ALA A 46 6.77 -14.37 -14.16
C ALA A 46 8.16 -13.73 -14.21
N ASP A 47 8.27 -12.56 -14.83
CA ASP A 47 9.55 -11.87 -15.00
C ASP A 47 9.98 -11.14 -13.72
N ASN A 48 11.23 -11.33 -13.31
CA ASN A 48 11.79 -10.71 -12.10
C ASN A 48 11.95 -9.20 -12.29
N THR A 49 12.33 -8.75 -13.49
CA THR A 49 12.52 -7.32 -13.77
C THR A 49 11.19 -6.57 -13.68
N SER A 50 10.14 -7.12 -14.28
CA SER A 50 8.78 -6.60 -14.23
C SER A 50 8.22 -6.59 -12.81
N ALA A 51 8.47 -7.65 -12.03
CA ALA A 51 8.03 -7.71 -10.63
C ALA A 51 8.75 -6.65 -9.78
N LEU A 52 10.05 -6.47 -9.97
CA LEU A 52 10.83 -5.45 -9.26
C LEU A 52 10.40 -4.02 -9.64
N GLN A 53 10.13 -3.76 -10.92
CA GLN A 53 9.60 -2.48 -11.38
C GLN A 53 8.24 -2.17 -10.74
N ALA A 54 7.35 -3.15 -10.68
CA ALA A 54 6.07 -3.01 -10.00
C ALA A 54 6.23 -2.71 -8.51
N VAL A 55 7.11 -3.42 -7.80
CA VAL A 55 7.41 -3.17 -6.38
C VAL A 55 7.90 -1.73 -6.17
N ARG A 56 8.85 -1.26 -6.97
CA ARG A 56 9.37 0.12 -6.87
C ARG A 56 8.30 1.17 -7.16
N ALA A 57 7.45 0.90 -8.16
CA ALA A 57 6.32 1.78 -8.47
C ALA A 57 5.36 1.88 -7.27
N ILE A 58 4.96 0.74 -6.68
CA ILE A 58 4.09 0.70 -5.50
C ILE A 58 4.75 1.36 -4.29
N ALA A 59 6.04 1.10 -4.05
CA ALA A 59 6.80 1.72 -2.96
C ALA A 59 6.90 3.25 -3.09
N SER A 60 6.91 3.77 -4.32
CA SER A 60 6.91 5.20 -4.57
C SER A 60 5.56 5.89 -4.34
N TRP A 61 4.47 5.13 -4.19
CA TRP A 61 3.16 5.70 -3.94
C TRP A 61 3.15 6.37 -2.57
N ARG A 62 2.85 7.66 -2.54
CA ARG A 62 2.62 8.38 -1.30
C ARG A 62 1.37 7.79 -0.64
N THR A 63 1.54 7.02 0.43
CA THR A 63 0.46 6.73 1.36
C THR A 63 -0.04 8.07 1.88
N LEU A 64 -1.30 8.39 1.59
CA LEU A 64 -1.94 9.53 2.23
C LEU A 64 -1.80 9.30 3.74
N PRO A 65 -1.28 10.27 4.51
CA PRO A 65 -1.14 10.11 5.95
C PRO A 65 -2.49 9.67 6.51
N ALA A 66 -2.47 8.61 7.32
CA ALA A 66 -3.64 8.20 8.08
C ALA A 66 -4.18 9.44 8.80
N GLU A 67 -5.48 9.71 8.62
CA GLU A 67 -6.14 10.85 9.21
C GLU A 67 -5.83 10.83 10.73
N PRO A 68 -5.26 11.91 11.29
CA PRO A 68 -4.89 11.92 12.69
C PRO A 68 -6.15 11.60 13.51
N PRO A 69 -6.04 10.78 14.58
CA PRO A 69 -7.20 10.42 15.37
C PRO A 69 -7.92 11.69 15.80
N ALA A 70 -9.24 11.72 15.60
CA ALA A 70 -10.08 12.85 15.95
C ALA A 70 -9.71 13.30 17.36
N ARG A 71 -9.09 14.47 17.48
CA ARG A 71 -8.88 15.10 18.78
C ARG A 71 -10.29 15.34 19.30
N HIS A 72 -10.73 14.51 20.23
CA HIS A 72 -11.81 14.87 21.12
C HIS A 72 -11.36 16.19 21.76
N HIS A 73 -11.85 17.31 21.24
CA HIS A 73 -11.92 18.55 21.99
C HIS A 73 -12.88 18.22 23.13
N GLU A 74 -12.35 17.63 24.19
CA GLU A 74 -12.96 17.76 25.51
C GLU A 74 -13.00 19.26 25.74
N ALA A 75 -14.19 19.82 25.50
CA ALA A 75 -14.53 21.15 25.94
C ALA A 75 -14.22 21.18 27.42
N LYS A 76 -13.13 21.87 27.76
CA LYS A 76 -12.82 22.26 29.12
C LYS A 76 -14.00 23.12 29.56
N ASP A 77 -14.94 22.51 30.26
CA ASP A 77 -16.07 23.17 30.88
C ASP A 77 -15.51 23.93 32.11
N ASP A 78 -14.79 25.02 31.83
CA ASP A 78 -14.50 26.04 32.82
C ASP A 78 -15.80 26.83 33.06
N ARG A 79 -16.70 26.27 33.87
CA ARG A 79 -17.72 27.08 34.55
C ARG A 79 -17.33 27.25 36.01
N ALA A 80 -16.52 28.27 36.25
CA ALA A 80 -16.46 28.95 37.54
C ALA A 80 -17.82 29.62 37.83
N GLY A 81 -18.24 29.60 39.10
CA GLY A 81 -19.41 30.35 39.54
C GLY A 81 -19.83 30.03 40.98
N THR A 82 -19.09 30.65 41.91
CA THR A 82 -19.50 31.21 43.22
C THR A 82 -20.42 30.41 44.14
#